data_AF-A0A8T5XJS3-F1
#
_entry.id   AF-A0A8T5XJS3-F1
#
_cell.length_a   1.000
_cell.length_b   1.000
_cell.length_c   1.000
_cell.angle_alpha   90.00
_cell.angle_beta   90.00
_cell.angle_gamma   90.00
#
_symmetry.space_group_name_H-M   'P 1'
#
loop_
_entity.id
_entity.type
_entity.pdbx_description
1 polymer ?
#
loop_
_entity_poly.entity_id
_entity_poly.type
_entity_poly.pdbx_seq_one_letter_code
_entity_poly.pdbx_strand_id
1 'polypeptide(L)'
;MYKSNRKLKRTLLGLSNLFTFDEARFIIDILEEAIPRIDMTIKEFLLEQIDINTHSHKADKKWCIDKENILDKINKANEDQCEEITEMAYEFWRNCRSVTDTKSMIKNIFLIK
;
A
#
# COMPACT_ATOMS: atom_id res chain seq x y z
N MET A 1 16.49 13.36 -1.68
CA MET A 1 17.38 13.22 -0.50
C MET A 1 16.51 12.68 0.64
N TYR A 2 16.29 11.36 0.71
CA TYR A 2 15.31 10.78 1.63
C TYR A 2 15.90 10.69 3.04
N LYS A 3 15.38 11.56 3.92
CA LYS A 3 15.78 11.70 5.32
C LYS A 3 15.23 10.56 6.17
N SER A 4 16.11 9.97 6.97
CA SER A 4 15.86 9.38 8.29
C SER A 4 15.16 8.01 8.37
N ASN A 5 15.98 6.95 8.26
CA ASN A 5 15.72 5.57 8.72
C ASN A 5 15.09 5.41 10.13
N ARG A 6 15.08 6.46 10.95
CA ARG A 6 14.49 6.46 12.31
C ARG A 6 13.01 6.87 12.34
N LYS A 7 12.53 7.65 11.36
CA LYS A 7 11.11 8.05 11.25
C LYS A 7 10.31 6.86 10.69
N LEU A 8 10.80 6.28 9.60
CA LEU A 8 10.37 5.00 9.02
C LEU A 8 10.12 3.92 10.07
N LYS A 9 11.10 3.60 10.94
CA LYS A 9 10.92 2.54 11.96
C LYS A 9 9.80 2.78 12.98
N ARG A 10 9.46 4.04 13.31
CA ARG A 10 8.44 4.35 14.33
C ARG A 10 7.03 4.34 13.76
N THR A 11 6.86 4.82 12.54
CA THR A 11 5.57 4.83 11.86
C THR A 11 5.26 3.44 11.27
N LEU A 12 6.25 2.67 10.79
CA LEU A 12 6.11 1.26 10.41
C LEU A 12 5.53 0.40 11.55
N LEU A 13 5.91 0.67 12.81
CA LEU A 13 5.32 0.00 13.98
C LEU A 13 3.83 0.34 14.17
N GLY A 14 3.41 1.55 13.79
CA GLY A 14 2.00 1.98 13.81
C GLY A 14 1.18 1.45 12.64
N LEU A 15 1.83 0.97 11.58
CA LEU A 15 1.21 0.35 10.40
C LEU A 15 1.23 -1.19 10.45
N SER A 16 1.86 -1.78 11.46
CA SER A 16 1.91 -3.24 11.61
C SER A 16 0.51 -3.83 11.73
N ASN A 17 0.22 -4.83 10.88
CA ASN A 17 -1.09 -5.48 10.79
C ASN A 17 -2.26 -4.53 10.46
N LEU A 18 -1.98 -3.35 9.89
CA LEU A 18 -3.05 -2.46 9.39
C LEU A 18 -3.83 -3.13 8.25
N PHE A 19 -3.11 -3.84 7.38
CA PHE A 19 -3.67 -4.54 6.22
C PHE A 19 -3.60 -6.05 6.39
N THR A 20 -4.63 -6.73 5.88
CA THR A 20 -4.56 -8.16 5.60
C THR A 20 -3.66 -8.41 4.40
N PHE A 21 -3.29 -9.69 4.18
CA PHE A 21 -2.47 -10.06 3.04
C PHE A 21 -3.12 -9.66 1.70
N ASP A 22 -4.42 -9.87 1.56
CA ASP A 22 -5.14 -9.56 0.30
C ASP A 22 -5.27 -8.06 0.07
N GLU A 23 -5.49 -7.28 1.14
CA GLU A 23 -5.49 -5.81 1.06
C GLU A 23 -4.10 -5.26 0.70
N ALA A 24 -3.03 -5.77 1.32
CA ALA A 24 -1.66 -5.36 0.99
C ALA A 24 -1.29 -5.71 -0.45
N ARG A 25 -1.67 -6.91 -0.90
CA ARG A 25 -1.44 -7.34 -2.28
C ARG A 25 -2.23 -6.49 -3.28
N PHE A 26 -3.46 -6.12 -2.94
CA PHE A 26 -4.25 -5.18 -3.74
C PHE A 26 -3.56 -3.81 -3.83
N ILE A 27 -3.10 -3.25 -2.72
CA ILE A 27 -2.39 -1.95 -2.69
C ILE A 27 -1.14 -1.99 -3.57
N ILE A 28 -0.37 -3.08 -3.51
CA ILE A 28 0.75 -3.29 -4.43
C ILE A 28 0.24 -3.23 -5.87
N ASP A 29 -0.66 -4.13 -6.26
CA ASP A 29 -1.12 -4.22 -7.66
C ASP A 29 -1.66 -2.89 -8.23
N ILE A 30 -2.42 -2.11 -7.46
CA ILE A 30 -2.98 -0.84 -7.97
C ILE A 30 -1.93 0.26 -8.13
N LEU A 31 -0.81 0.17 -7.40
CA LEU A 31 0.25 1.17 -7.43
C LEU A 31 1.32 0.87 -8.49
N GLU A 32 1.32 -0.31 -9.11
CA GLU A 32 2.40 -0.78 -10.01
C GLU A 32 2.63 0.17 -11.20
N GLU A 33 1.56 0.68 -11.77
CA GLU A 33 1.60 1.62 -12.90
C GLU A 33 1.11 3.02 -12.50
N ALA A 34 0.82 3.25 -11.22
CA ALA A 34 0.26 4.52 -10.76
C ALA A 34 1.37 5.55 -10.54
N ILE A 35 1.19 6.74 -11.13
CA ILE A 35 2.12 7.86 -11.00
C ILE A 35 1.40 8.98 -10.23
N PRO A 36 1.94 9.42 -9.07
CA PRO A 36 1.39 10.55 -8.33
C PRO A 36 1.37 11.82 -9.19
N ARG A 37 0.24 12.53 -9.19
CA ARG A 37 0.15 13.86 -9.83
C ARG A 37 0.80 14.91 -8.93
N ILE A 38 1.40 15.94 -9.54
CA ILE A 38 2.16 16.98 -8.83
C ILE A 38 1.25 17.84 -7.93
N ASP A 39 -0.03 17.96 -8.26
CA ASP A 39 -1.03 18.78 -7.59
C ASP A 39 -1.82 18.04 -6.49
N MET A 40 -1.35 16.87 -6.07
CA MET A 40 -2.10 15.96 -5.19
C MET A 40 -1.24 15.45 -4.02
N THR A 41 -1.84 15.30 -2.85
CA THR A 41 -1.21 14.65 -1.68
C THR A 41 -1.12 13.13 -1.87
N ILE A 42 -0.21 12.45 -1.19
CA ILE A 42 -0.08 10.99 -1.27
C ILE A 42 -1.35 10.30 -0.75
N LYS A 43 -1.99 10.87 0.27
CA LYS A 43 -3.27 10.36 0.75
C LYS A 43 -4.36 10.43 -0.31
N GLU A 44 -4.54 11.59 -0.95
CA GLU A 44 -5.52 11.76 -2.04
C GLU A 44 -5.21 10.82 -3.20
N PHE A 45 -3.94 10.65 -3.54
CA PHE A 45 -3.48 9.71 -4.56
C PHE A 45 -3.85 8.27 -4.23
N LEU A 46 -3.58 7.79 -3.01
CA LEU A 46 -3.96 6.45 -2.57
C LEU A 46 -5.48 6.24 -2.65
N LEU A 47 -6.26 7.20 -2.14
CA LEU A 47 -7.71 7.12 -2.16
C LEU A 47 -8.23 7.05 -3.60
N GLU A 48 -7.71 7.88 -4.50
CA GLU A 48 -8.08 7.85 -5.92
C GLU A 48 -7.71 6.52 -6.57
N GLN A 49 -6.51 5.98 -6.32
CA GLN A 49 -6.10 4.70 -6.91
C GLN A 49 -6.98 3.55 -6.42
N ILE A 50 -7.32 3.52 -5.13
CA ILE A 50 -8.25 2.53 -4.58
C ILE A 50 -9.62 2.67 -5.23
N ASP A 51 -10.13 3.90 -5.35
CA ASP A 51 -11.44 4.16 -5.92
C ASP A 51 -11.52 3.77 -7.41
N ILE A 52 -10.56 4.19 -8.24
CA ILE A 52 -10.50 3.85 -9.67
C ILE A 52 -10.42 2.33 -9.87
N ASN A 53 -9.55 1.65 -9.12
CA ASN A 53 -9.30 0.23 -9.32
C ASN A 53 -10.45 -0.63 -8.77
N THR A 54 -11.14 -0.21 -7.71
CA THR A 54 -12.31 -0.94 -7.18
C THR A 54 -13.57 -0.74 -8.04
N HIS A 55 -13.72 0.40 -8.72
CA HIS A 55 -14.80 0.61 -9.69
C HIS A 55 -14.58 -0.15 -11.01
N SER A 56 -13.36 -0.62 -11.28
CA SER A 56 -13.11 -1.52 -12.39
C SER A 56 -13.67 -2.90 -12.07
N HIS A 57 -14.65 -3.34 -12.86
CA HIS A 57 -15.32 -4.65 -12.73
C HIS A 57 -14.37 -5.87 -12.73
N LYS A 58 -13.09 -5.67 -13.04
CA LYS A 58 -12.01 -6.67 -13.01
C LYS A 58 -11.37 -6.83 -11.62
N ALA A 59 -11.38 -5.81 -10.76
CA ALA A 59 -10.76 -5.89 -9.44
C ALA A 59 -11.61 -6.71 -8.45
N ASP A 60 -12.93 -6.52 -8.43
CA ASP A 60 -13.86 -7.31 -7.61
C ASP A 60 -13.78 -8.82 -7.87
N LYS A 61 -13.41 -9.22 -9.10
CA LYS A 61 -13.25 -10.64 -9.46
C LYS A 61 -11.87 -11.21 -9.11
N LYS A 62 -10.84 -10.35 -9.05
CA LYS A 62 -9.46 -10.76 -8.75
C LYS A 62 -9.17 -10.72 -7.25
N TRP A 63 -9.83 -9.82 -6.51
CA TRP A 63 -9.57 -9.51 -5.12
C TRP A 63 -10.86 -9.59 -4.31
N CYS A 64 -10.93 -10.55 -3.37
CA CYS A 64 -12.04 -10.65 -2.42
C CYS A 64 -11.84 -9.67 -1.25
N ILE A 65 -11.77 -8.37 -1.55
CA ILE A 65 -11.46 -7.31 -0.59
C ILE A 65 -12.69 -6.44 -0.32
N ASP A 66 -12.81 -5.98 0.93
CA ASP A 66 -13.80 -4.96 1.30
C ASP A 66 -13.21 -3.57 1.05
N LYS A 67 -13.62 -2.94 -0.06
CA LYS A 67 -13.11 -1.62 -0.44
C LYS A 67 -13.36 -0.55 0.61
N GLU A 68 -14.52 -0.58 1.27
CA GLU A 68 -14.91 0.42 2.26
C GLU A 68 -13.98 0.35 3.47
N ASN A 69 -13.59 -0.88 3.84
CA ASN A 69 -12.62 -1.10 4.91
C ASN A 69 -11.23 -0.53 4.57
N ILE A 70 -10.76 -0.68 3.33
CA ILE A 70 -9.47 -0.11 2.91
C ILE A 70 -9.55 1.42 2.88
N LEU A 71 -10.61 1.98 2.30
CA LEU A 71 -10.83 3.43 2.26
C LEU A 71 -10.90 4.04 3.66
N ASP A 72 -11.58 3.39 4.60
CA ASP A 72 -11.65 3.82 6.00
C ASP A 72 -10.26 3.78 6.68
N LYS A 73 -9.46 2.74 6.42
CA LYS A 73 -8.08 2.65 6.92
C LYS A 73 -7.20 3.78 6.40
N ILE A 74 -7.25 4.09 5.10
CA ILE A 74 -6.49 5.19 4.50
C ILE A 74 -7.00 6.55 4.99
N ASN A 75 -8.32 6.72 5.15
CA ASN A 75 -8.89 7.95 5.68
C ASN A 75 -8.47 8.22 7.14
N LYS A 76 -8.28 7.18 7.95
CA LYS A 76 -7.75 7.28 9.31
C LYS A 76 -6.23 7.48 9.36
N ALA A 77 -5.51 7.13 8.29
CA ALA A 77 -4.08 7.37 8.19
C ALA A 77 -3.79 8.87 7.97
N ASN A 78 -2.69 9.33 8.56
CA ASN A 78 -2.13 10.66 8.26
C ASN A 78 -1.22 10.60 7.01
N GLU A 79 -0.75 11.77 6.57
CA GLU A 79 0.07 11.87 5.35
C GLU A 79 1.37 11.06 5.44
N ASP A 80 2.10 11.16 6.56
CA ASP A 80 3.33 10.38 6.80
C ASP A 80 3.06 8.86 6.70
N GLN A 81 1.92 8.39 7.21
CA GLN A 81 1.51 6.99 7.12
C GLN A 81 1.15 6.58 5.68
N CYS A 82 0.53 7.46 4.91
CA CYS A 82 0.21 7.23 3.50
C CYS A 82 1.47 7.17 2.62
N GLU A 83 2.44 8.04 2.88
CA GLU A 83 3.78 7.96 2.29
C GLU A 83 4.41 6.59 2.53
N GLU A 84 4.35 6.08 3.77
CA GLU A 84 4.93 4.78 4.10
C GLU A 84 4.21 3.60 3.45
N ILE A 85 2.88 3.65 3.35
CA ILE A 85 2.11 2.62 2.61
C ILE A 85 2.57 2.55 1.16
N THR A 86 2.82 3.71 0.56
CA THR A 86 3.33 3.84 -0.80
C THR A 86 4.76 3.33 -0.89
N GLU A 87 5.65 3.69 0.05
CA GLU A 87 7.02 3.20 0.10
C GLU A 87 7.10 1.68 0.28
N MET A 88 6.22 1.08 1.10
CA MET A 88 6.12 -0.37 1.27
C MET A 88 5.78 -1.07 -0.06
N ALA A 89 4.84 -0.53 -0.85
CA ALA A 89 4.55 -1.06 -2.18
C ALA A 89 5.75 -0.94 -3.13
N TYR A 90 6.46 0.19 -3.13
CA TYR A 90 7.69 0.35 -3.93
C TYR A 90 8.83 -0.57 -3.47
N GLU A 91 8.98 -0.80 -2.16
CA GLU A 91 9.94 -1.73 -1.60
C GLU A 91 9.67 -3.16 -2.07
N PHE A 92 8.40 -3.53 -2.25
CA PHE A 92 8.04 -4.79 -2.85
C PHE A 92 8.63 -4.93 -4.26
N TRP A 93 8.41 -3.99 -5.19
CA TRP A 93 8.98 -4.15 -6.55
C TRP A 93 10.50 -4.07 -6.60
N ARG A 94 11.13 -3.29 -5.71
CA ARG A 94 12.59 -3.23 -5.60
C ARG A 94 13.19 -4.58 -5.26
N ASN A 95 12.55 -5.33 -4.37
CA ASN A 95 13.04 -6.61 -3.88
C ASN A 95 12.45 -7.82 -4.66
N CYS A 96 11.36 -7.65 -5.41
CA CYS A 96 10.65 -8.75 -6.08
C CYS A 96 11.38 -9.27 -7.34
N ARG A 97 12.41 -8.55 -7.82
CA ARG A 97 13.15 -8.92 -9.05
C ARG A 97 13.89 -10.26 -8.98
N SER A 98 14.03 -10.89 -7.81
CA SER A 98 14.79 -12.13 -7.63
C SER A 98 14.11 -13.23 -6.80
N VAL A 99 12.88 -13.02 -6.31
CA VAL A 99 12.32 -13.83 -5.22
C VAL A 99 11.16 -14.71 -5.68
N THR A 100 11.26 -16.01 -5.41
CA THR A 100 10.24 -17.04 -5.71
C THR A 100 9.07 -17.05 -4.71
N ASP A 101 9.24 -16.41 -3.54
CA ASP A 101 8.24 -16.35 -2.46
C ASP A 101 7.68 -14.94 -2.24
N THR A 102 6.75 -14.56 -3.12
CA THR A 102 5.97 -13.32 -3.04
C THR A 102 5.20 -13.19 -1.74
N LYS A 103 4.72 -14.30 -1.16
CA LYS A 103 3.83 -14.28 0.01
C LYS A 103 4.56 -13.85 1.27
N SER A 104 5.70 -14.49 1.55
CA SER A 104 6.52 -14.14 2.72
C SER A 104 7.03 -12.70 2.63
N MET A 105 7.31 -12.23 1.42
CA MET A 105 7.79 -10.89 1.19
C MET A 105 6.75 -9.81 1.49
N ILE A 106 5.51 -9.97 0.99
CA ILE A 106 4.40 -9.06 1.33
C ILE A 106 4.18 -9.03 2.84
N LYS A 107 4.17 -10.20 3.50
CA LYS A 107 4.02 -10.28 4.95
C LYS A 107 5.12 -9.54 5.70
N ASN A 108 6.38 -9.65 5.26
CA ASN A 108 7.50 -8.98 5.90
C ASN A 108 7.44 -7.46 5.72
N ILE A 109 7.11 -6.98 4.52
CA ILE A 109 7.06 -5.55 4.20
C ILE A 109 5.91 -4.88 4.95
N PHE A 110 4.70 -5.45 4.87
CA PHE A 110 3.50 -4.92 5.52
C PHE A 110 3.36 -5.35 6.99
N LEU A 111 4.37 -6.04 7.54
CA LEU A 111 4.43 -6.48 8.94
C LEU A 111 3.16 -7.25 9.36
N ILE A 112 2.72 -8.19 8.51
CA ILE A 112 1.52 -9.02 8.66
C ILE A 112 1.90 -10.34 9.34
N LYS A 113 1.17 -10.72 10.39
CA LYS A 113 1.35 -11.99 11.11
C LYS A 113 1.00 -13.24 10.27
#